data_AF-G4TQQ5-F1
#
_entry.id   AF-G4TQQ5-F1
#
_cell.length_a   1.000
_cell.length_b   1.000
_cell.length_c   1.000
_cell.angle_alpha   90.00
_cell.angle_beta   90.00
_cell.angle_gamma   90.00
#
_symmetry.space_group_name_H-M   'P 1'
#
loop_
_entity.id
_entity.type
_entity.pdbx_description
1 polymer ?
#
loop_
_entity_poly.entity_id
_entity_poly.type
_entity_poly.pdbx_seq_one_letter_code
_entity_poly.pdbx_strand_id
1 'polypeptide(L)'
;MKLVTQEELKEFDAVTRDGGIKGLALGLGTSVPLSLYLQRYSPRYQRLPVPLKAFGVVMLTSATTVIWAERAGLQYDKRRYSSSLYSEEEKTRIAENEKAKAQRLSIGEKATNFVNENKYSVIVGSWAASMVGAWAYISRDKLQTVSQRIVQVRVFAQGVTLAMIIGTALLSQKERQERKEHPPVDHSWMNQMRQKPEDATVQKVTTA
;
A
#
# COMPACT_ATOMS: atom_id res chain seq x y z
N MET A 1 -1.08 11.77 -27.25
CA MET A 1 -0.65 10.73 -26.30
C MET A 1 0.58 10.06 -26.87
N LYS A 2 1.65 9.88 -26.10
CA LYS A 2 2.83 9.11 -26.56
C LYS A 2 2.42 7.63 -26.53
N LEU A 3 2.49 6.95 -27.68
CA LEU A 3 2.18 5.53 -27.75
C LEU A 3 3.27 4.76 -27.00
N VAL A 4 2.86 3.83 -26.13
CA VAL A 4 3.79 2.95 -25.42
C VAL A 4 4.53 2.10 -26.45
N THR A 5 5.85 2.04 -26.36
CA THR A 5 6.65 1.23 -27.27
C THR A 5 6.55 -0.25 -26.91
N GLN A 6 6.70 -1.13 -27.91
CA GLN A 6 6.67 -2.58 -27.68
C GLN A 6 7.81 -3.07 -26.76
N GLU A 7 8.91 -2.33 -26.71
CA GLU A 7 10.03 -2.61 -25.81
C GLU A 7 9.67 -2.27 -24.36
N GLU A 8 9.02 -1.12 -24.13
CA GLU A 8 8.57 -0.71 -22.79
C GLU A 8 7.55 -1.69 -22.18
N LEU A 9 6.66 -2.26 -23.00
CA LEU A 9 5.72 -3.30 -22.55
C LEU A 9 6.45 -4.57 -22.11
N LYS A 10 7.45 -5.02 -22.89
CA LYS A 10 8.23 -6.21 -22.54
C LYS A 10 9.05 -6.01 -21.26
N GLU A 11 9.62 -4.82 -21.08
CA GLU A 11 10.37 -4.48 -19.87
C GLU A 11 9.46 -4.41 -18.65
N PHE A 12 8.29 -3.77 -18.78
CA PHE A 12 7.27 -3.74 -17.74
C PHE A 12 6.78 -5.15 -17.37
N ASP A 13 6.50 -6.01 -18.36
CA ASP A 13 6.07 -7.38 -18.16
C ASP A 13 7.15 -8.20 -17.43
N ALA A 14 8.42 -8.02 -17.79
CA ALA A 14 9.54 -8.69 -17.12
C ALA A 14 9.65 -8.28 -15.65
N VAL A 15 9.61 -6.98 -15.35
CA VAL A 15 9.70 -6.48 -13.97
C VAL A 15 8.50 -6.92 -13.13
N THR A 16 7.30 -6.87 -13.71
CA THR A 16 6.06 -7.29 -13.05
C THR A 16 6.08 -8.80 -12.75
N ARG A 17 6.57 -9.60 -13.70
CA ARG A 17 6.74 -11.05 -13.52
C ARG A 17 7.77 -11.38 -12.44
N ASP A 18 8.90 -10.69 -12.41
CA ASP A 18 9.90 -10.86 -11.35
C ASP A 18 9.34 -10.48 -9.97
N GLY A 19 8.56 -9.41 -9.90
CA GLY A 19 7.80 -9.02 -8.72
C GLY A 19 6.82 -10.12 -8.29
N GLY A 20 6.06 -10.67 -9.23
CA GLY A 20 5.13 -11.77 -8.99
C GLY A 20 5.82 -13.03 -8.48
N ILE A 21 6.96 -13.44 -9.06
CA ILE A 21 7.73 -14.60 -8.60
C ILE A 21 8.21 -14.41 -7.16
N LYS A 22 8.71 -13.22 -6.82
CA LYS A 22 9.08 -12.88 -5.43
C LYS A 22 7.88 -12.94 -4.49
N GLY A 23 6.75 -12.39 -4.93
CA GLY A 23 5.49 -12.45 -4.18
C GLY A 23 4.99 -13.87 -3.95
N LEU A 24 5.09 -14.74 -4.95
CA LEU A 24 4.71 -16.15 -4.87
C LEU A 24 5.62 -16.92 -3.91
N ALA A 25 6.94 -16.70 -3.99
CA ALA A 25 7.90 -17.32 -3.07
C ALA A 25 7.63 -16.89 -1.61
N LEU A 26 7.37 -15.60 -1.38
CA LEU A 26 6.97 -15.09 -0.06
C LEU A 26 5.61 -15.63 0.39
N GLY A 27 4.65 -15.72 -0.53
CA GLY A 27 3.32 -16.24 -0.28
C GLY A 27 3.33 -17.70 0.16
N LEU A 28 4.00 -18.58 -0.60
CA LEU A 28 4.18 -19.98 -0.22
C LEU A 28 5.02 -20.12 1.05
N GLY A 29 6.11 -19.35 1.15
CA GLY A 29 7.00 -19.35 2.30
C GLY A 29 6.35 -18.91 3.61
N THR A 30 5.23 -18.19 3.56
CA THR A 30 4.45 -17.78 4.76
C THR A 30 3.21 -18.66 4.95
N SER A 31 2.45 -18.92 3.89
CA SER A 31 1.18 -19.64 3.93
C SER A 31 1.32 -21.12 4.31
N VAL A 32 2.35 -21.81 3.81
CA VAL A 32 2.56 -23.23 4.09
C VAL A 32 2.99 -23.44 5.55
N PRO A 33 4.02 -22.74 6.09
CA PRO A 33 4.34 -22.84 7.50
C PRO A 33 3.19 -22.44 8.43
N LEU A 34 2.40 -21.43 8.05
CA LEU A 34 1.22 -21.04 8.81
C LEU A 34 0.17 -22.16 8.84
N SER A 35 -0.08 -22.82 7.70
CA SER A 35 -0.98 -23.98 7.63
C SER A 35 -0.48 -25.14 8.49
N LEU A 36 0.82 -25.44 8.46
CA LEU A 36 1.44 -26.49 9.30
C LEU A 36 1.38 -26.15 10.79
N TYR A 37 1.62 -24.89 11.15
CA TYR A 37 1.49 -24.41 12.52
C TYR A 37 0.05 -24.56 13.03
N LEU A 38 -0.94 -24.14 12.23
CA LEU A 38 -2.35 -24.31 12.58
C LEU A 38 -2.74 -25.79 12.67
N GLN A 39 -2.20 -26.65 11.81
CA GLN A 39 -2.40 -28.09 11.87
C GLN A 39 -1.85 -28.69 13.18
N ARG A 40 -0.76 -28.15 13.73
CA ARG A 40 -0.19 -28.64 15.00
C ARG A 40 -0.95 -28.17 16.23
N TYR A 41 -1.35 -26.90 16.29
CA TYR A 41 -1.84 -26.27 17.52
C TYR A 41 -3.37 -26.07 17.59
N SER A 42 -4.10 -26.18 16.46
CA SER A 42 -5.54 -25.93 16.44
C SER A 42 -6.33 -27.22 16.17
N PRO A 43 -7.03 -27.78 17.18
CA PRO A 43 -7.91 -28.94 17.00
C PRO A 43 -9.03 -28.70 15.98
N ARG A 44 -9.42 -27.44 15.78
CA ARG A 44 -10.42 -27.05 14.77
C ARG A 44 -9.84 -27.14 13.36
N TYR A 45 -8.60 -26.66 13.18
CA TYR A 45 -7.95 -26.68 11.87
C TYR A 45 -7.67 -28.11 11.42
N GLN A 46 -7.31 -29.00 12.35
CA GLN A 46 -7.08 -30.42 12.07
C GLN A 46 -8.29 -31.08 11.41
N ARG A 47 -9.52 -30.75 11.87
CA ARG A 47 -10.80 -31.28 11.37
C ARG A 47 -11.24 -30.72 10.03
N LEU A 48 -10.59 -29.68 9.51
CA LEU A 48 -10.96 -29.12 8.20
C LEU A 48 -10.61 -30.11 7.08
N PRO A 49 -11.46 -30.21 6.03
CA PRO A 49 -11.16 -31.03 4.87
C PRO A 49 -9.97 -30.45 4.10
N VAL A 50 -9.20 -31.32 3.43
CA VAL A 50 -7.98 -30.95 2.69
C VAL A 50 -8.21 -29.81 1.68
N PRO A 51 -9.32 -29.79 0.89
CA PRO A 51 -9.57 -28.69 -0.06
C PRO A 51 -9.69 -27.32 0.61
N LEU A 52 -10.27 -27.25 1.81
CA LEU A 52 -10.46 -25.98 2.53
C LEU A 52 -9.13 -25.46 3.11
N LYS A 53 -8.23 -26.38 3.48
CA LYS A 53 -6.85 -26.03 3.87
C LYS A 53 -6.06 -25.49 2.68
N ALA A 54 -6.12 -26.19 1.55
CA ALA A 54 -5.46 -25.79 0.31
C ALA A 54 -5.98 -24.43 -0.18
N PHE A 55 -7.30 -24.19 -0.09
CA PHE A 55 -7.90 -22.91 -0.45
C PHE A 55 -7.30 -21.75 0.35
N GLY A 56 -7.11 -21.90 1.66
CA GLY A 56 -6.48 -20.87 2.49
C GLY A 56 -5.04 -20.56 2.09
N VAL A 57 -4.26 -21.59 1.75
CA VAL A 57 -2.88 -21.45 1.27
C VAL A 57 -2.83 -20.72 -0.08
N VAL A 58 -3.69 -21.13 -1.02
CA VAL A 58 -3.80 -20.51 -2.35
C VAL A 58 -4.23 -19.05 -2.25
N MET A 59 -5.23 -18.72 -1.42
CA MET A 59 -5.69 -17.35 -1.23
C MET A 59 -4.60 -16.42 -0.68
N LEU A 60 -3.85 -16.86 0.33
CA LEU A 60 -2.78 -16.04 0.89
C LEU A 60 -1.62 -15.87 -0.10
N THR A 61 -1.30 -16.93 -0.83
CA THR A 61 -0.24 -16.91 -1.85
C THR A 61 -0.62 -16.05 -3.05
N SER A 62 -1.87 -16.11 -3.54
CA SER A 62 -2.31 -15.30 -4.67
C SER A 62 -2.33 -13.82 -4.32
N ALA A 63 -2.83 -13.45 -3.14
CA ALA A 63 -2.84 -12.06 -2.68
C ALA A 63 -1.43 -11.46 -2.61
N THR A 64 -0.48 -12.19 -2.01
CA THR A 64 0.91 -11.74 -1.91
C THR A 64 1.59 -11.65 -3.28
N THR A 65 1.35 -12.62 -4.17
CA THR A 65 1.83 -12.59 -5.57
C THR A 65 1.39 -11.33 -6.29
N VAL A 66 0.09 -11.01 -6.26
CA VAL A 66 -0.49 -9.85 -6.95
C VAL A 66 0.05 -8.54 -6.38
N ILE A 67 0.10 -8.40 -5.05
CA ILE A 67 0.59 -7.17 -4.40
C ILE A 67 2.04 -6.88 -4.77
N TRP A 68 2.90 -7.91 -4.83
CA TRP A 68 4.31 -7.73 -5.17
C TRP A 68 4.53 -7.49 -6.67
N ALA A 69 3.75 -8.13 -7.54
CA ALA A 69 3.75 -7.83 -8.97
C ALA A 69 3.39 -6.36 -9.22
N GLU A 70 2.30 -5.89 -8.62
CA GLU A 70 1.84 -4.49 -8.73
C GLU A 70 2.90 -3.51 -8.21
N ARG A 71 3.50 -3.80 -7.06
CA ARG A 71 4.57 -2.94 -6.50
C ARG A 71 5.79 -2.87 -7.41
N ALA A 72 6.14 -3.96 -8.10
CA ALA A 72 7.25 -3.95 -9.04
C ALA A 72 6.93 -3.07 -10.27
N GLY A 73 5.71 -3.19 -10.81
CA GLY A 73 5.24 -2.32 -11.89
C GLY A 73 5.24 -0.84 -11.52
N LEU A 74 4.68 -0.50 -10.35
CA LEU A 74 4.68 0.88 -9.84
C LEU A 74 6.10 1.43 -9.62
N GLN A 75 7.05 0.59 -9.18
CA GLN A 75 8.44 0.99 -9.03
C GLN A 75 9.13 1.23 -10.38
N TYR A 76 8.81 0.42 -11.39
CA TYR A 76 9.30 0.62 -12.74
C TYR A 76 8.82 1.95 -13.32
N ASP A 77 7.51 2.21 -13.25
CA ASP A 77 6.92 3.48 -13.70
C ASP A 77 7.53 4.66 -12.96
N LYS A 78 7.67 4.55 -11.64
CA LYS A 78 8.31 5.59 -10.84
C LYS A 78 9.74 5.83 -11.29
N ARG A 79 10.57 4.80 -11.51
CA ARG A 79 11.97 5.01 -11.95
C ARG A 79 12.04 5.64 -13.34
N ARG A 80 11.21 5.18 -14.26
CA ARG A 80 11.23 5.60 -15.67
C ARG A 80 10.69 7.00 -15.89
N TYR A 81 9.60 7.37 -15.20
CA TYR A 81 8.93 8.66 -15.37
C TYR A 81 9.30 9.69 -14.28
N SER A 82 9.78 9.28 -13.10
CA SER A 82 10.27 10.22 -12.08
C SER A 82 11.65 10.78 -12.40
N SER A 83 12.47 10.10 -13.22
CA SER A 83 13.79 10.61 -13.63
C SER A 83 13.71 11.76 -14.63
N SER A 84 12.58 11.90 -15.35
CA SER A 84 12.37 13.03 -16.27
C SER A 84 11.78 14.26 -15.60
N LEU A 85 11.34 14.17 -14.34
CA LEU A 85 10.60 15.23 -13.64
C LEU A 85 11.44 15.98 -12.59
N TYR A 86 12.52 15.38 -12.09
CA TYR A 86 13.39 15.98 -11.06
C TYR A 86 14.84 15.54 -11.26
N SER A 87 15.79 16.49 -11.21
CA SER A 87 17.22 16.18 -11.19
C SER A 87 17.60 15.41 -9.92
N GLU A 88 18.67 14.62 -9.95
CA GLU A 88 19.14 13.89 -8.75
C GLU A 88 19.42 14.83 -7.56
N GLU A 89 19.88 16.05 -7.84
CA GLU A 89 20.09 17.10 -6.83
C GLU A 89 18.78 17.64 -6.24
N GLU A 90 17.70 17.71 -7.03
CA GLU A 90 16.39 18.08 -6.52
C GLU A 90 15.81 17.00 -5.61
N LYS A 91 16.00 15.73 -5.96
CA LYS A 91 15.55 14.60 -5.13
C LYS A 91 16.25 14.58 -3.78
N THR A 92 17.57 14.83 -3.75
CA THR A 92 18.33 14.90 -2.49
C THR A 92 17.88 16.09 -1.65
N ARG A 93 17.69 17.28 -2.26
CA ARG A 93 17.19 18.46 -1.56
C ARG A 93 15.77 18.27 -1.01
N ILE A 94 14.87 17.64 -1.76
CA ILE A 94 13.51 17.32 -1.28
C ILE A 94 13.59 16.34 -0.10
N ALA A 95 14.38 15.28 -0.21
CA ALA A 95 14.55 14.30 0.85
C ALA A 95 15.18 14.90 2.12
N GLU A 96 16.14 15.82 1.99
CA GLU A 96 16.73 16.54 3.12
C GLU A 96 15.72 17.49 3.78
N ASN A 97 14.94 18.22 2.98
CA ASN A 97 13.88 19.08 3.48
C ASN A 97 12.77 18.29 4.19
N GLU A 98 12.40 17.13 3.67
CA GLU A 98 11.44 16.21 4.31
C GLU A 98 11.99 15.68 5.64
N LYS A 99 13.26 15.27 5.70
CA LYS A 99 13.92 14.85 6.95
C LYS A 99 13.98 15.98 7.97
N ALA A 100 14.32 17.20 7.55
CA ALA A 100 14.35 18.37 8.42
C ALA A 100 12.95 18.73 8.95
N LYS A 101 11.91 18.62 8.12
CA LYS A 101 10.50 18.73 8.55
C LYS A 101 10.13 17.64 9.54
N ALA A 102 10.47 16.40 9.24
CA ALA A 102 10.19 15.25 10.09
C ALA A 102 10.83 15.38 11.48
N GLN A 103 12.03 15.96 11.58
CA GLN A 103 12.68 16.20 12.87
C GLN A 103 12.00 17.28 13.72
N ARG A 104 11.33 18.25 13.09
CA ARG A 104 10.66 19.37 13.76
C ARG A 104 9.23 19.07 14.24
N LEU A 105 8.64 17.96 13.78
CA LEU A 105 7.28 17.57 14.15
C LEU A 105 7.23 16.96 15.57
N SER A 106 6.23 17.38 16.34
CA SER A 106 5.84 16.74 17.61
C SER A 106 5.37 15.30 17.38
N ILE A 107 5.37 14.46 18.42
CA ILE A 107 4.99 13.03 18.33
C ILE A 107 3.57 12.86 17.77
N GLY A 108 2.62 13.71 18.17
CA GLY A 108 1.25 13.68 17.64
C GLY A 108 1.15 14.10 16.17
N GLU A 109 1.95 15.09 15.78
CA GLU A 109 2.01 15.56 14.38
C GLU A 109 2.69 14.52 13.48
N LYS A 110 3.72 13.82 13.98
CA LYS A 110 4.34 12.68 13.30
C LYS A 110 3.36 11.55 13.06
N ALA A 111 2.56 11.20 14.08
CA ALA A 111 1.53 10.17 13.94
C ALA A 111 0.48 10.57 12.90
N THR A 112 0.02 11.82 12.94
CA THR A 112 -0.95 12.34 11.96
C THR A 112 -0.37 12.36 10.55
N ASN A 113 0.88 12.81 10.39
CA ASN A 113 1.58 12.83 9.12
C ASN A 113 1.76 11.42 8.55
N PHE A 114 2.17 10.46 9.38
CA PHE A 114 2.29 9.05 8.98
C PHE A 114 0.96 8.47 8.50
N VAL A 115 -0.13 8.76 9.22
CA VAL A 115 -1.48 8.32 8.83
C VAL A 115 -1.90 8.94 7.51
N ASN A 116 -1.61 10.22 7.28
CA ASN A 116 -1.94 10.89 6.02
C ASN A 116 -1.13 10.34 4.83
N GLU A 117 0.18 10.12 5.01
CA GLU A 117 1.05 9.54 3.98
C GLU A 117 0.66 8.10 3.63
N ASN A 118 0.24 7.32 4.61
CA ASN A 118 -0.09 5.90 4.45
C ASN A 118 -1.60 5.61 4.55
N LYS A 119 -2.45 6.61 4.23
CA LYS A 119 -3.90 6.57 4.51
C LYS A 119 -4.59 5.27 4.10
N TYR A 120 -4.36 4.80 2.88
CA TYR A 120 -4.99 3.58 2.38
C TYR A 120 -4.46 2.33 3.10
N SER A 121 -3.16 2.26 3.35
CA SER A 121 -2.54 1.16 4.11
C SER A 121 -3.06 1.12 5.55
N VAL A 122 -3.22 2.28 6.19
CA VAL A 122 -3.78 2.39 7.55
C VAL A 122 -5.25 1.98 7.55
N ILE A 123 -6.07 2.45 6.61
CA ILE A 123 -7.48 2.08 6.51
C ILE A 123 -7.63 0.55 6.36
N VAL A 124 -6.88 -0.05 5.42
CA VAL A 124 -6.93 -1.50 5.20
C VAL A 124 -6.36 -2.28 6.40
N GLY A 125 -5.29 -1.78 7.01
CA GLY A 125 -4.69 -2.37 8.21
C GLY A 125 -5.63 -2.33 9.41
N SER A 126 -6.28 -1.20 9.66
CA SER A 126 -7.29 -1.02 10.71
C SER A 126 -8.52 -1.89 10.46
N TRP A 127 -8.94 -2.04 9.20
CA TRP A 127 -10.00 -2.98 8.83
C TRP A 127 -9.63 -4.42 9.21
N ALA A 128 -8.47 -4.89 8.76
CA ALA A 128 -8.00 -6.24 9.06
C ALA A 128 -7.84 -6.47 10.57
N ALA A 129 -7.27 -5.49 11.27
CA ALA A 129 -7.14 -5.51 12.73
C ALA A 129 -8.50 -5.59 13.42
N SER A 130 -9.51 -4.84 12.94
CA SER A 130 -10.86 -4.89 13.50
C SER A 130 -11.52 -6.26 13.29
N MET A 131 -11.34 -6.90 12.12
CA MET A 131 -11.84 -8.24 11.86
C MET A 131 -11.20 -9.29 12.78
N VAL A 132 -9.89 -9.21 12.96
CA VAL A 132 -9.16 -10.11 13.87
C VAL A 132 -9.58 -9.87 15.32
N GLY A 133 -9.70 -8.61 15.74
CA GLY A 133 -10.13 -8.24 17.08
C GLY A 133 -11.56 -8.70 17.39
N ALA A 134 -12.48 -8.52 16.43
CA ALA A 134 -13.86 -9.00 16.53
C ALA A 134 -13.93 -10.51 16.65
N TRP A 135 -13.17 -11.22 15.81
CA TRP A 135 -13.10 -12.67 15.87
C TRP A 135 -12.54 -13.16 17.21
N ALA A 136 -11.47 -12.53 17.72
CA ALA A 136 -10.89 -12.85 19.02
C ALA A 136 -11.87 -12.60 20.17
N TYR A 137 -12.63 -11.51 20.10
CA TYR A 137 -13.66 -11.17 21.07
C TYR A 137 -14.82 -12.18 21.04
N ILE A 138 -15.42 -12.44 19.88
CA ILE A 138 -16.52 -13.41 19.70
C ILE A 138 -16.06 -14.83 20.09
N SER A 139 -14.81 -15.18 19.82
CA SER A 139 -14.28 -16.51 20.13
C SER A 139 -14.08 -16.79 21.62
N ARG A 140 -14.11 -15.76 22.49
CA ARG A 140 -13.99 -15.93 23.95
C ARG A 140 -15.23 -16.55 24.58
N ASP A 141 -16.41 -16.30 24.02
CA ASP A 141 -17.66 -16.82 24.58
C ASP A 141 -17.85 -18.31 24.23
N LYS A 142 -17.63 -19.19 25.21
CA LYS A 142 -17.70 -20.65 25.05
C LYS A 142 -19.14 -21.19 24.99
N LEU A 143 -20.14 -20.41 25.37
CA LEU A 143 -21.52 -20.88 25.48
C LEU A 143 -22.29 -20.86 24.16
N GLN A 144 -21.79 -20.13 23.15
CA GLN A 144 -22.45 -20.01 21.85
C GLN A 144 -22.08 -21.15 20.89
N THR A 145 -23.07 -21.66 20.16
CA THR A 145 -22.89 -22.62 19.07
C THR A 145 -22.15 -21.99 17.89
N VAL A 146 -21.47 -22.81 17.07
CA VAL A 146 -20.70 -22.33 15.91
C VAL A 146 -21.59 -21.55 14.92
N SER A 147 -22.82 -22.00 14.70
CA SER A 147 -23.78 -21.34 13.83
C SER A 147 -24.15 -19.94 14.31
N GLN A 148 -24.35 -19.77 15.63
CA GLN A 148 -24.66 -18.45 16.22
C GLN A 148 -23.50 -17.47 16.07
N ARG A 149 -22.26 -17.94 16.26
CA ARG A 149 -21.07 -17.10 16.08
C ARG A 149 -20.92 -16.61 14.64
N ILE A 150 -21.21 -17.45 13.65
CA ILE A 150 -21.15 -17.04 12.23
C ILE A 150 -22.15 -15.92 11.94
N VAL A 151 -23.35 -15.98 12.50
CA VAL A 151 -24.36 -14.93 12.35
C VAL A 151 -23.87 -13.63 12.99
N GLN A 152 -23.30 -13.69 14.18
CA GLN A 152 -22.74 -12.50 14.86
C GLN A 152 -21.58 -11.88 14.08
N VAL A 153 -20.68 -12.71 13.54
CA VAL A 153 -19.57 -12.24 12.69
C VAL A 153 -20.08 -11.45 11.49
N ARG A 154 -21.20 -11.86 10.88
CA ARG A 154 -21.78 -11.13 9.74
C ARG A 154 -22.26 -9.74 10.13
N VAL A 155 -22.96 -9.59 11.26
CA VAL A 155 -23.41 -8.27 11.75
C VAL A 155 -22.21 -7.37 12.07
N PHE A 156 -21.15 -7.94 12.66
CA PHE A 156 -19.91 -7.21 12.91
C PHE A 156 -19.24 -6.76 11.60
N ALA A 157 -19.16 -7.64 10.60
CA ALA A 157 -18.60 -7.33 9.29
C ALA A 157 -19.35 -6.17 8.61
N GLN A 158 -20.68 -6.18 8.71
CA GLN A 158 -21.52 -5.08 8.21
C GLN A 158 -21.24 -3.78 8.96
N GLY A 159 -21.15 -3.82 10.29
CA GLY A 159 -20.83 -2.65 11.11
C GLY A 159 -19.47 -2.04 10.78
N VAL A 160 -18.44 -2.88 10.59
CA VAL A 160 -17.11 -2.42 10.19
C VAL A 160 -17.11 -1.80 8.80
N THR A 161 -17.85 -2.39 7.86
CA THR A 161 -17.98 -1.82 6.50
C THR A 161 -18.63 -0.44 6.55
N LEU A 162 -19.71 -0.30 7.33
CA LEU A 162 -20.36 0.99 7.52
C LEU A 162 -19.42 2.02 8.17
N ALA A 163 -18.68 1.61 9.20
CA ALA A 163 -17.69 2.46 9.85
C ALA A 163 -16.58 2.91 8.88
N MET A 164 -16.14 2.05 7.96
CA MET A 164 -15.17 2.42 6.93
C MET A 164 -15.75 3.43 5.92
N ILE A 165 -16.99 3.25 5.48
CA ILE A 165 -17.63 4.22 4.58
C ILE A 165 -17.72 5.59 5.25
N ILE A 166 -18.13 5.63 6.52
CA ILE A 166 -18.19 6.88 7.28
C ILE A 166 -16.78 7.47 7.47
N GLY A 167 -15.80 6.65 7.86
CA GLY A 167 -14.42 7.11 8.07
C GLY A 167 -13.78 7.67 6.79
N THR A 168 -13.96 7.01 5.66
CA THR A 168 -13.48 7.47 4.35
C THR A 168 -14.19 8.75 3.89
N ALA A 169 -15.50 8.86 4.12
CA ALA A 169 -16.26 10.07 3.81
C ALA A 169 -15.80 11.28 4.64
N LEU A 170 -15.59 11.09 5.95
CA LEU A 170 -15.06 12.14 6.83
C LEU A 170 -13.65 12.58 6.40
N LEU A 171 -12.78 11.62 6.06
CA LEU A 171 -11.44 11.93 5.57
C LEU A 171 -11.49 12.70 4.25
N SER A 172 -12.34 12.27 3.31
CA SER A 172 -12.53 12.95 2.02
C SER A 172 -13.07 14.37 2.20
N GLN A 173 -14.01 14.59 3.13
CA GLN A 173 -14.52 15.92 3.44
C GLN A 173 -13.41 16.83 4.00
N LYS A 174 -12.57 16.30 4.90
CA LYS A 174 -11.43 17.03 5.46
C LYS A 174 -10.42 17.40 4.36
N GLU A 175 -10.03 16.46 3.51
CA GLU A 175 -9.15 16.72 2.36
C GLU A 175 -9.74 17.79 1.43
N ARG A 176 -11.06 17.77 1.21
CA ARG A 176 -11.76 18.75 0.38
C ARG A 176 -11.77 20.14 1.01
N GLN A 177 -11.83 20.23 2.35
CA GLN A 177 -11.73 21.49 3.07
C GLN A 177 -10.30 22.03 3.07
N GLU A 178 -9.30 21.19 3.35
CA GLU A 178 -7.88 21.54 3.26
C GLU A 178 -7.51 22.02 1.85
N ARG A 179 -8.00 21.37 0.78
CA ARG A 179 -7.81 21.84 -0.61
C ARG A 179 -8.44 23.19 -0.93
N LYS A 180 -9.52 23.56 -0.23
CA LYS A 180 -10.17 24.88 -0.41
C LYS A 180 -9.39 25.97 0.32
N GLU A 181 -8.90 25.68 1.51
CA GLU A 181 -8.10 26.62 2.32
C GLU A 181 -6.67 26.77 1.77
N HIS A 182 -6.11 25.69 1.25
CA HIS A 182 -4.80 25.65 0.60
C HIS A 182 -4.93 25.01 -0.78
N PRO A 183 -5.25 25.81 -1.81
CA PRO A 183 -5.24 25.33 -3.19
C PRO A 183 -3.84 24.77 -3.49
N PRO A 184 -3.70 23.55 -4.03
CA PRO A 184 -2.41 23.05 -4.44
C PRO A 184 -1.91 23.90 -5.60
N VAL A 185 -1.05 24.88 -5.30
CA VAL A 185 -0.37 25.66 -6.31
C VAL A 185 0.75 24.78 -6.86
N ASP A 186 0.47 24.14 -7.99
CA ASP A 186 1.45 23.31 -8.67
C ASP A 186 2.51 24.22 -9.31
N HIS A 187 3.67 24.33 -8.66
CA HIS A 187 4.83 25.05 -9.17
C HIS A 187 5.77 24.15 -9.99
N SER A 188 5.39 22.90 -10.29
CA SER A 188 6.23 21.98 -11.06
C SER A 188 6.63 22.56 -12.43
N TRP A 189 5.70 23.24 -13.11
CA TRP A 189 5.98 23.94 -14.38
C TRP A 189 6.98 25.10 -14.21
N MET A 190 6.92 25.83 -13.09
CA MET A 190 7.82 26.96 -12.82
C MET A 190 9.24 26.45 -12.50
N ASN A 191 9.35 25.33 -11.80
CA ASN A 191 10.62 24.66 -11.55
C ASN A 191 11.21 24.10 -12.85
N GLN A 192 10.39 23.50 -13.72
CA GLN A 192 10.82 23.06 -15.06
C GLN A 192 11.31 24.22 -15.94
N MET A 193 10.66 25.39 -15.88
CA MET A 193 11.10 26.58 -16.61
C MET A 193 12.38 27.19 -16.03
N ARG A 194 12.63 27.07 -14.73
CA ARG A 194 13.87 27.51 -14.07
C ARG A 194 15.07 26.60 -14.37
N GLN A 195 14.85 25.32 -14.65
CA GLN A 195 15.93 24.38 -15.03
C GLN A 195 16.43 24.59 -16.46
N LYS A 196 15.53 24.85 -17.42
CA LYS A 196 15.91 25.09 -18.82
C LYS A 196 17.00 26.16 -19.08
N PRO A 197 17.05 27.31 -18.38
CA PRO A 197 18.11 28.29 -18.59
C PRO A 197 19.47 27.85 -18.05
N GLU A 198 19.54 27.05 -16.98
CA GLU A 198 20.83 26.59 -16.41
C GLU A 198 21.54 25.59 -17.33
N ASP A 199 20.81 24.62 -17.89
CA ASP A 199 21.37 23.66 -18.86
C ASP A 199 21.89 24.36 -20.13
N ALA A 200 21.21 25.41 -20.59
CA ALA A 200 21.62 26.20 -21.75
C ALA A 200 22.90 27.03 -21.49
N THR A 201 23.14 27.44 -20.24
CA THR A 201 24.39 28.11 -19.85
C THR A 201 25.54 27.12 -19.67
N VAL A 202 25.31 25.94 -19.08
CA VAL A 202 26.33 24.91 -18.91
C VAL A 202 26.82 24.38 -20.27
N GLN A 203 25.90 24.14 -21.20
CA GLN A 203 26.25 23.66 -22.54
C GLN A 203 27.06 24.69 -23.36
N LYS A 204 26.88 26.00 -23.11
CA LYS A 204 27.69 27.05 -23.76
C LYS A 204 29.10 27.18 -23.16
N VAL A 205 29.30 26.84 -21.89
CA VAL A 205 30.61 26.92 -21.21
C VAL A 205 31.47 25.69 -21.50
N THR A 206 30.88 24.51 -21.73
CA THR A 206 31.64 23.28 -22.06
C THR A 206 32.03 23.19 -23.55
N THR A 207 31.43 24.01 -24.42
CA THR A 207 31.68 24.00 -25.88
C THR A 207 32.51 25.20 -26.36
N ALA A 208 33.12 25.95 -25.44
CA ALA A 208 34.03 27.07 -25.69
C ALA A 208 35.40 26.77 -25.08
#